data_AF-A0A2E1NXM5-F1
#
_entry.id   AF-A0A2E1NXM5-F1
#
_cell.length_a   1.000
_cell.length_b   1.000
_cell.length_c   1.000
_cell.angle_alpha   90.00
_cell.angle_beta   90.00
_cell.angle_gamma   90.00
#
_symmetry.space_group_name_H-M   'P 1'
#
loop_
_entity.id
_entity.type
_entity.pdbx_description
1 polymer ?
#
loop_
_entity_poly.entity_id
_entity_poly.type
_entity_poly.pdbx_seq_one_letter_code
_entity_poly.pdbx_strand_id
1 'polypeptide(L)'
;MVKKIPSKADLREELDQQLDTFLDKGKNIAQIPRGVSSRDGATEPLKADTWQMDSKKTEWTFLPEVVDTLEKRRQEKPNTPVKKSRPKRKLIYDDFGEPLRWVWVDD
;
A
#
# COMPACT_ATOMS: atom_id res chain seq x y z
N MET A 1 -37.25 -11.21 7.61
CA MET A 1 -37.28 -10.01 6.75
C MET A 1 -35.87 -9.72 6.29
N VAL A 2 -35.60 -9.72 4.99
CA VAL A 2 -34.26 -9.37 4.45
C VAL A 2 -34.06 -7.87 4.63
N LYS A 3 -32.96 -7.47 5.27
CA LYS A 3 -32.61 -6.06 5.45
C LYS A 3 -32.37 -5.46 4.05
N LYS A 4 -33.16 -4.46 3.65
CA LYS A 4 -32.97 -3.79 2.36
C LYS A 4 -31.58 -3.16 2.34
N ILE A 5 -30.88 -3.36 1.23
CA ILE A 5 -29.59 -2.70 0.97
C ILE A 5 -29.90 -1.21 0.73
N PRO A 6 -29.22 -0.28 1.41
CA PRO A 6 -29.51 1.14 1.26
C PRO A 6 -29.22 1.62 -0.16
N SER A 7 -30.10 2.47 -0.67
CA SER A 7 -29.92 3.13 -1.96
C SER A 7 -28.93 4.30 -1.84
N LYS A 8 -28.46 4.81 -2.98
CA LYS A 8 -27.62 6.02 -2.99
C LYS A 8 -28.37 7.26 -2.48
N ALA A 9 -29.70 7.30 -2.59
CA ALA A 9 -30.50 8.38 -2.03
C ALA A 9 -30.53 8.27 -0.50
N ASP A 10 -30.77 7.08 0.03
CA ASP A 10 -30.80 6.79 1.46
C ASP A 10 -29.48 7.17 2.14
N LEU A 11 -28.34 6.85 1.50
CA LEU A 11 -27.02 7.23 2.00
C LEU A 11 -26.78 8.74 1.99
N ARG A 12 -27.38 9.49 1.07
CA ARG A 12 -27.26 10.95 1.04
C ARG A 12 -28.08 11.57 2.16
N GLU A 13 -29.31 11.12 2.36
CA GLU A 13 -30.16 11.58 3.47
C GLU A 13 -29.50 11.31 4.82
N GLU A 14 -28.85 10.14 4.99
CA GLU A 14 -28.09 9.82 6.19
C GLU A 14 -26.93 10.80 6.42
N LEU A 15 -26.17 11.13 5.38
CA LEU A 15 -25.06 12.09 5.48
C LEU A 15 -25.55 13.50 5.81
N ASP A 16 -26.65 13.94 5.20
CA ASP A 16 -27.25 15.24 5.48
C ASP A 16 -27.70 15.33 6.94
N GLN A 17 -28.35 14.29 7.47
CA GLN A 17 -28.72 14.21 8.89
C GLN A 17 -27.51 14.24 9.83
N GLN A 18 -26.41 13.57 9.47
CA GLN A 18 -25.17 13.59 10.25
C GLN A 18 -24.54 14.98 10.25
N LEU A 19 -24.57 15.69 9.13
CA LEU A 19 -24.09 17.06 9.00
C LEU A 19 -24.93 18.03 9.84
N ASP A 20 -26.25 17.96 9.75
CA ASP A 20 -27.16 18.79 10.55
C ASP A 20 -26.93 18.57 12.04
N THR A 21 -26.86 17.30 12.46
CA THR A 21 -26.56 16.93 13.86
C THR A 21 -25.23 17.50 14.33
N PHE A 22 -24.21 17.52 13.45
CA PHE A 22 -22.90 18.07 13.76
C PHE A 22 -22.94 19.60 13.90
N LEU A 23 -23.67 20.29 13.03
CA LEU A 23 -23.85 21.73 13.09
C LEU A 23 -24.64 22.15 14.34
N ASP A 24 -25.74 21.45 14.64
CA ASP A 24 -26.61 21.71 15.78
C ASP A 24 -25.91 21.47 17.13
N LYS A 25 -25.09 20.43 17.24
CA LYS A 25 -24.32 20.11 18.45
C LYS A 25 -23.08 21.01 18.65
N GLY A 26 -23.00 22.12 17.93
CA GLY A 26 -21.93 23.10 18.10
C GLY A 26 -20.58 22.63 17.57
N LYS A 27 -20.58 21.79 16.52
CA LYS A 27 -19.37 21.29 15.84
C LYS A 27 -18.45 20.43 16.72
N ASN A 28 -19.02 19.74 17.71
CA ASN A 28 -18.27 18.83 18.57
C ASN A 28 -18.20 17.42 17.96
N ILE A 29 -16.98 16.90 17.72
CA ILE A 29 -16.75 15.52 17.26
C ILE A 29 -16.42 14.65 18.47
N ALA A 30 -17.17 13.57 18.68
CA ALA A 30 -16.86 12.59 19.71
C ALA A 30 -15.53 11.89 19.39
N GLN A 31 -14.53 12.06 20.24
CA GLN A 31 -13.25 11.37 20.12
C GLN A 31 -13.36 9.97 20.72
N ILE A 32 -13.47 8.95 19.87
CA ILE A 32 -13.52 7.55 20.30
C ILE A 32 -12.09 7.00 20.43
N PRO A 33 -11.71 6.39 21.55
CA PRO A 33 -10.40 5.76 21.71
C PRO A 33 -10.14 4.67 20.67
N ARG A 34 -8.87 4.53 20.27
CA ARG A 34 -8.44 3.47 19.35
C ARG A 34 -8.82 2.10 19.91
N GLY A 35 -9.38 1.24 19.05
CA GLY A 35 -9.80 -0.12 19.42
C GLY A 35 -11.22 -0.23 19.97
N VAL A 36 -11.90 0.88 20.23
CA VAL A 36 -13.30 0.89 20.70
C VAL A 36 -14.29 1.11 19.54
N SER A 37 -13.86 1.83 18.49
CA SER A 37 -14.72 2.23 17.37
C SER A 37 -15.06 1.13 16.36
N SER A 38 -14.59 -0.10 16.55
CA SER A 38 -14.65 -1.11 15.48
C SER A 38 -16.03 -1.77 15.34
N ARG A 39 -16.91 -1.72 16.36
CA ARG A 39 -18.24 -2.32 16.25
C ARG A 39 -19.26 -1.77 17.25
N ASP A 40 -20.32 -1.16 16.74
CA ASP A 40 -21.53 -0.90 17.49
C ASP A 40 -22.23 -2.24 17.79
N GLY A 41 -22.45 -2.55 19.08
CA GLY A 41 -23.03 -3.83 19.50
C GLY A 41 -22.04 -4.99 19.53
N ALA A 42 -20.93 -4.82 20.26
CA ALA A 42 -19.81 -5.75 20.30
C ALA A 42 -20.05 -7.09 21.04
N THR A 43 -21.30 -7.54 21.20
CA THR A 43 -21.67 -8.73 21.99
C THR A 43 -21.51 -10.07 21.25
N GLU A 44 -21.59 -10.10 19.92
CA GLU A 44 -21.51 -11.36 19.15
C GLU A 44 -20.08 -11.66 18.67
N PRO A 45 -19.66 -12.92 18.46
CA PRO A 45 -18.37 -13.19 17.81
C PRO A 45 -18.27 -12.51 16.43
N LEU A 46 -17.06 -12.16 15.99
CA LEU A 46 -16.83 -11.67 14.62
C LEU A 46 -17.34 -12.74 13.64
N LYS A 47 -18.31 -12.39 12.78
CA LYS A 47 -18.69 -13.28 11.68
C LYS A 47 -17.47 -13.43 10.78
N ALA A 48 -17.05 -14.66 10.52
CA ALA A 48 -16.01 -14.92 9.53
C ALA A 48 -16.45 -14.27 8.22
N ASP A 49 -15.59 -13.41 7.70
CA ASP A 49 -15.83 -12.57 6.55
C ASP A 49 -16.10 -13.48 5.34
N THR A 50 -17.39 -13.66 4.99
CA THR A 50 -17.83 -14.61 3.95
C THR A 50 -17.44 -14.18 2.54
N TRP A 51 -16.79 -13.03 2.36
CA TRP A 51 -16.31 -12.56 1.05
C TRP A 51 -15.31 -13.53 0.39
N GLN A 52 -14.64 -14.39 1.18
CA GLN A 52 -13.76 -15.43 0.64
C GLN A 52 -14.48 -16.76 0.36
N MET A 53 -15.71 -16.94 0.87
CA MET A 53 -16.46 -18.20 0.76
C MET A 53 -17.50 -18.17 -0.36
N ASP A 54 -17.86 -17.00 -0.88
CA ASP A 54 -18.71 -16.80 -2.06
C ASP A 54 -17.93 -16.87 -3.39
N SER A 55 -16.79 -17.56 -3.44
CA SER A 55 -16.23 -17.97 -4.72
C SER A 55 -17.12 -19.09 -5.27
N LYS A 56 -18.16 -18.73 -6.04
CA LYS A 56 -18.54 -19.57 -7.18
C LYS A 56 -17.22 -19.90 -7.86
N LYS A 57 -16.77 -21.15 -7.77
CA LYS A 57 -15.55 -21.61 -8.43
C LYS A 57 -15.80 -21.46 -9.92
N THR A 58 -15.56 -20.27 -10.45
CA THR A 58 -15.48 -20.05 -11.88
C THR A 58 -14.42 -21.02 -12.36
N GLU A 59 -14.77 -21.90 -13.29
CA GLU A 59 -13.80 -22.78 -13.92
C GLU A 59 -12.74 -21.91 -14.59
N TRP A 60 -11.57 -21.79 -13.96
CA TRP A 60 -10.47 -21.04 -14.53
C TRP A 60 -9.98 -21.80 -15.77
N THR A 61 -10.06 -21.16 -16.93
CA THR A 61 -9.42 -21.69 -18.14
C THR A 61 -7.91 -21.58 -17.96
N PHE A 62 -7.22 -22.72 -17.97
CA PHE A 62 -5.77 -22.73 -17.90
C PHE A 62 -5.16 -22.13 -19.19
N LEU A 63 -4.32 -21.11 -19.03
CA LEU A 63 -3.65 -20.41 -20.13
C LEU A 63 -2.14 -20.76 -20.14
N PRO A 64 -1.73 -21.84 -20.83
CA PRO A 64 -0.35 -22.32 -20.79
C PRO A 64 0.66 -21.30 -21.33
N GLU A 65 0.31 -20.53 -22.35
CA GLU A 65 1.19 -19.49 -22.92
C GLU A 65 1.54 -18.40 -21.88
N VAL A 66 0.57 -17.99 -21.05
CA VAL A 66 0.79 -16.99 -20.00
C VAL A 66 1.67 -17.57 -18.89
N VAL A 67 1.47 -18.84 -18.54
CA VAL A 67 2.33 -19.53 -17.57
C VAL A 67 3.77 -19.63 -18.09
N ASP A 68 3.95 -20.02 -19.35
CA ASP A 68 5.28 -20.14 -19.97
C ASP A 68 6.02 -18.80 -20.03
N THR A 69 5.32 -17.70 -20.36
CA THR A 69 5.93 -16.35 -20.36
C THR A 69 6.34 -15.90 -18.96
N LEU A 70 5.54 -16.20 -17.94
CA LEU A 70 5.86 -15.91 -16.54
C LEU A 70 7.04 -16.72 -16.03
N GLU A 71 7.11 -18.02 -16.37
CA GLU A 71 8.22 -18.90 -16.00
C GLU A 71 9.52 -18.44 -16.67
N LYS A 72 9.50 -18.09 -17.96
CA LYS A 72 10.66 -17.50 -18.66
C LYS A 72 11.16 -16.22 -17.97
N ARG A 73 10.26 -15.29 -17.65
CA ARG A 73 10.59 -14.06 -16.93
C ARG A 73 11.18 -14.32 -15.54
N ARG A 74 10.75 -15.39 -14.86
CA ARG A 74 11.26 -15.77 -13.54
C ARG A 74 12.65 -16.40 -13.61
N GLN A 75 12.93 -17.16 -14.67
CA GLN A 75 14.22 -17.78 -14.93
C GLN A 75 15.27 -16.77 -15.41
N GLU A 76 14.83 -15.71 -16.10
CA GLU A 76 15.67 -14.57 -16.43
C GLU A 76 16.15 -13.89 -15.14
N LYS A 77 17.42 -14.13 -14.80
CA LYS A 77 18.07 -13.40 -13.72
C LYS A 77 18.04 -11.92 -14.07
N PRO A 78 17.59 -11.02 -13.17
CA PRO A 78 17.65 -9.59 -13.43
C PRO A 78 19.11 -9.26 -13.75
N ASN A 79 19.34 -8.65 -14.92
CA ASN A 79 20.68 -8.16 -15.28
C ASN A 79 21.14 -7.27 -14.14
N THR A 80 22.18 -7.71 -13.42
CA THR A 80 22.80 -6.89 -12.40
C THR A 80 23.26 -5.62 -13.09
N PRO A 81 22.79 -4.43 -12.66
CA PRO A 81 23.19 -3.20 -13.30
C PRO A 81 24.71 -3.11 -13.23
N VAL A 82 25.36 -2.98 -14.39
CA VAL A 82 26.80 -2.76 -14.45
C VAL A 82 27.07 -1.49 -13.65
N LYS A 83 27.75 -1.64 -12.51
CA LYS A 83 28.13 -0.50 -11.67
C LYS A 83 29.08 0.37 -12.48
N LYS A 84 28.60 1.52 -12.94
CA LYS A 84 29.46 2.52 -13.55
C LYS A 84 30.48 2.96 -12.50
N SER A 85 31.76 2.94 -12.86
CA SER A 85 32.83 3.49 -12.02
C SER A 85 32.48 4.96 -11.74
N ARG A 86 32.56 5.35 -10.46
CA ARG A 86 32.36 6.74 -10.05
C ARG A 86 33.75 7.33 -9.77
N PRO A 87 33.99 8.60 -10.13
CA PRO A 87 35.25 9.26 -9.81
C PRO A 87 35.53 9.15 -8.31
N LYS A 88 36.77 8.81 -7.96
CA LYS A 88 37.24 8.74 -6.57
C LYS A 88 38.11 9.94 -6.25
N ARG A 89 37.97 10.50 -5.05
CA ARG A 89 38.87 11.55 -4.55
C ARG A 89 40.17 10.89 -4.11
N LYS A 90 41.28 11.23 -4.77
CA LYS A 90 42.63 10.85 -4.37
C LYS A 90 43.37 12.09 -3.85
N LEU A 91 44.01 11.97 -2.71
CA LEU A 91 44.88 13.01 -2.15
C LEU A 91 46.26 12.87 -2.78
N ILE A 92 46.73 13.92 -3.45
CA ILE A 92 48.06 13.97 -4.03
C ILE A 92 49.03 14.48 -2.97
N TYR A 93 50.19 13.83 -2.89
CA TYR A 93 51.29 14.21 -2.00
C TYR A 93 52.45 14.78 -2.83
N ASP A 94 53.17 15.74 -2.25
CA ASP A 94 54.41 16.28 -2.83
C ASP A 94 55.59 15.30 -2.68
N ASP A 95 56.74 15.61 -3.28
CA ASP A 95 57.98 14.81 -3.20
C ASP A 95 58.47 14.61 -1.75
N PHE A 96 58.00 15.43 -0.81
CA PHE A 96 58.24 15.33 0.63
C PHE A 96 57.11 14.65 1.43
N GLY A 97 56.06 14.15 0.77
CA GLY A 97 54.95 13.44 1.41
C GLY A 97 53.88 14.35 2.05
N GLU A 98 53.96 15.66 1.85
CA GLU A 98 52.95 16.60 2.33
C GLU A 98 51.70 16.60 1.44
N PRO A 99 50.49 16.65 2.01
CA PRO A 99 49.25 16.63 1.23
C PRO A 99 49.04 17.96 0.49
N LEU A 100 49.04 17.91 -0.85
CA LEU A 100 48.87 19.10 -1.69
C LEU A 100 47.40 19.40 -1.97
N ARG A 101 46.69 18.47 -2.62
CA ARG A 101 45.31 18.68 -3.07
C ARG A 101 44.55 17.40 -3.37
N TRP A 102 43.22 17.50 -3.30
CA TRP A 102 42.30 16.45 -3.72
C TRP A 102 42.01 16.54 -5.21
N VAL A 103 42.20 15.44 -5.94
CA VAL A 103 41.85 15.31 -7.35
C VAL A 103 40.83 14.19 -7.52
N TRP A 104 39.82 14.44 -8.34
CA TRP A 104 38.87 13.41 -8.77
C TRP A 104 39.49 12.62 -9.93
N VAL A 105 39.62 11.31 -9.77
CA VAL A 105 40.14 10.40 -10.80
C VAL A 105 39.05 9.42 -11.17
N ASP A 106 38.73 9.34 -12.46
CA ASP A 106 37.92 8.28 -13.03
C ASP A 106 38.82 7.04 -13.15
N ASP A 107 38.57 6.02 -12.33
CA ASP A 107 39.17 4.67 -12.48
C ASP A 107 38.48 3.90 -13.62
#